data_AF-A0A167XLP2-F1
#
_entry.id   AF-A0A167XLP2-F1
#
_cell.length_a   1.000
_cell.length_b   1.000
_cell.length_c   1.000
_cell.angle_alpha   90.00
_cell.angle_beta   90.00
_cell.angle_gamma   90.00
#
_symmetry.space_group_name_H-M   'P 1'
#
loop_
_entity.id
_entity.type
_entity.pdbx_description
1 polymer ?
#
loop_
_entity_poly.entity_id
_entity_poly.type
_entity_poly.pdbx_seq_one_letter_code
_entity_poly.pdbx_strand_id
1 'polypeptide(L)'
;MFSTRSRVLPYLLLVWFWIGSASCQPTPTYVYIASERTPQEMKQTRGMYSPGITEATLLGVSPDISLFRHARREQAPAHWDRDGYIGTTTDRAFALDLVREYMQGNGYIYRVHVTPNFIDVDGTLGQYSPFPEYREFAALGRIAYGQIVAWQRIEDNREQREVLNQNYEGYLYDHAVAGGVQPQLAGFPEGHAAWNQDPWRPFGGCGNLQRRSNREHCRPLSSARSLAISYMAKQVRVDCLAAQVNLTGQWAAGTADRILLGFEGTMQLTEIYDDPSSEDSSTVVVKMNQVFNASEVTLFDISRPSIMQLPTAHPFLTDNFQVHSIVFEAVLTGTDTTIRNSKYAALDKWLGTTRPTLSTVWNGILDPQDWVKV
;
A
#
# COMPACT_ATOMS: atom_id res chain seq x y z
N MET A 1 -19.04 -56.40 58.73
CA MET A 1 -19.96 -56.53 57.59
C MET A 1 -20.34 -55.11 57.19
N PHE A 2 -19.69 -54.58 56.15
CA PHE A 2 -19.82 -53.17 55.72
C PHE A 2 -21.08 -53.00 54.86
N SER A 3 -21.83 -51.92 55.08
CA SER A 3 -22.80 -51.40 54.11
C SER A 3 -22.55 -49.91 53.92
N THR A 4 -22.09 -49.60 52.72
CA THR A 4 -21.73 -48.29 52.18
C THR A 4 -22.98 -47.55 51.69
N ARG A 5 -23.13 -46.28 52.06
CA ARG A 5 -23.92 -45.31 51.27
C ARG A 5 -23.05 -44.11 50.91
N SER A 6 -22.81 -44.03 49.61
CA SER A 6 -22.08 -43.02 48.86
C SER A 6 -22.68 -41.61 49.04
N ARG A 7 -21.82 -40.62 49.29
CA ARG A 7 -22.11 -39.20 49.13
C ARG A 7 -21.54 -38.75 47.78
N VAL A 8 -22.42 -38.31 46.89
CA VAL A 8 -22.05 -37.69 45.61
C VAL A 8 -21.71 -36.23 45.87
N LEU A 9 -20.46 -35.83 45.64
CA LEU A 9 -20.03 -34.44 45.57
C LEU A 9 -20.33 -33.87 44.18
N PRO A 10 -20.94 -32.68 44.04
CA PRO A 10 -21.03 -32.02 42.75
C PRO A 10 -19.70 -31.34 42.41
N TYR A 11 -19.12 -31.71 41.26
CA TYR A 11 -17.99 -31.00 40.65
C TYR A 11 -18.46 -29.65 40.11
N LEU A 12 -18.00 -28.56 40.72
CA LEU A 12 -18.07 -27.21 40.15
C LEU A 12 -16.96 -27.08 39.10
N LEU A 13 -17.35 -27.13 37.82
CA LEU A 13 -16.50 -26.77 36.69
C LEU A 13 -16.28 -25.25 36.67
N LEU A 14 -15.11 -24.81 37.14
CA LEU A 14 -14.62 -23.46 36.91
C LEU A 14 -14.19 -23.33 35.43
N VAL A 15 -15.10 -22.80 34.62
CA VAL A 15 -14.79 -22.35 33.25
C VAL A 15 -13.98 -21.06 33.37
N TRP A 16 -12.67 -21.16 33.14
CA TRP A 16 -11.80 -20.00 32.96
C TRP A 16 -12.15 -19.33 31.63
N PHE A 17 -12.95 -18.27 31.69
CA PHE A 17 -13.07 -17.32 30.58
C PHE A 17 -11.72 -16.62 30.43
N TRP A 18 -10.93 -17.06 29.45
CA TRP A 18 -9.86 -16.25 28.87
C TRP A 18 -10.52 -15.04 28.22
N ILE A 19 -10.68 -13.95 28.98
CA ILE A 19 -10.85 -12.62 28.41
C ILE A 19 -9.49 -12.30 27.80
N GLY A 20 -9.35 -12.54 26.50
CA GLY A 20 -8.22 -12.02 25.75
C GLY A 20 -8.21 -10.52 25.93
N SER A 21 -7.25 -10.02 26.70
CA SER A 21 -6.99 -8.60 26.83
C SER A 21 -6.57 -8.09 25.45
N ALA A 22 -7.53 -7.61 24.66
CA ALA A 22 -7.24 -6.74 23.54
C ALA A 22 -6.63 -5.47 24.14
N SER A 23 -5.31 -5.48 24.31
CA SER A 23 -4.55 -4.33 24.79
C SER A 23 -4.67 -3.25 23.72
N CYS A 24 -5.59 -2.32 23.93
CA CYS A 24 -5.69 -1.08 23.17
C CYS A 24 -4.47 -0.21 23.55
N GLN A 25 -3.29 -0.57 23.03
CA GLN A 25 -2.14 0.33 23.08
C GLN A 25 -2.44 1.48 22.12
N PRO A 26 -2.28 2.75 22.54
CA PRO A 26 -2.40 3.87 21.62
C PRO A 26 -1.35 3.71 20.51
N THR A 27 -1.76 3.91 19.26
CA THR A 27 -0.82 3.96 18.14
C THR A 27 0.21 5.07 18.39
N PRO A 28 1.51 4.80 18.20
CA PRO A 28 2.54 5.79 18.47
C PRO A 28 2.39 6.99 17.54
N THR A 29 2.63 8.20 18.04
CA THR A 29 2.76 9.41 17.20
C THR A 29 4.15 9.54 16.60
N TYR A 30 5.16 9.09 17.35
CA TYR A 30 6.56 9.18 16.96
C TYR A 30 7.25 7.83 17.12
N VAL A 31 8.26 7.62 16.28
CA VAL A 31 9.23 6.54 16.39
C VAL A 31 10.65 7.11 16.34
N TYR A 32 11.61 6.28 16.71
CA TYR A 32 13.00 6.62 16.86
C TYR A 32 13.88 5.75 15.97
N ILE A 33 14.90 6.38 15.38
CA ILE A 33 15.89 5.72 14.52
C ILE A 33 17.27 6.07 15.05
N ALA A 34 18.04 5.04 15.40
CA ALA A 34 19.48 5.18 15.61
C ALA A 34 20.19 5.18 14.23
N SER A 35 21.07 6.14 13.98
CA SER A 35 21.84 6.18 12.73
C SER A 35 23.17 6.92 12.88
N GLU A 36 24.21 6.45 12.19
CA GLU A 36 25.48 7.17 12.04
C GLU A 36 25.36 8.33 11.04
N ARG A 37 24.35 8.30 10.16
CA ARG A 37 24.16 9.33 9.13
C ARG A 37 23.79 10.65 9.78
N THR A 38 24.47 11.71 9.36
CA THR A 38 24.25 13.08 9.83
C THR A 38 22.96 13.67 9.27
N PRO A 39 22.40 14.71 9.92
CA PRO A 39 21.19 15.38 9.41
C PRO A 39 21.39 15.97 8.02
N GLN A 40 22.62 16.39 7.69
CA GLN A 40 22.98 16.90 6.37
C GLN A 40 22.97 15.80 5.32
N GLU A 41 23.49 14.61 5.63
CA GLU A 41 23.43 13.45 4.72
C GLU A 41 21.99 12.99 4.52
N MET A 42 21.18 12.93 5.58
CA MET A 42 19.75 12.63 5.48
C MET A 42 19.03 13.65 4.58
N LYS A 43 19.37 14.93 4.70
CA LYS A 43 18.82 15.99 3.83
C LYS A 43 19.25 15.83 2.38
N GLN A 44 20.54 15.59 2.14
CA GLN A 44 21.10 15.41 0.81
C GLN A 44 20.49 14.20 0.08
N THR A 45 20.22 13.12 0.80
CA THR A 45 19.54 11.94 0.23
C THR A 45 18.02 12.01 0.30
N ARG A 46 17.43 13.14 0.72
CA ARG A 46 15.97 13.34 0.83
C ARG A 46 15.29 12.34 1.78
N GLY A 47 16.02 11.84 2.76
CA GLY A 47 15.56 10.89 3.77
C GLY A 47 16.25 9.53 3.67
N MET A 48 15.51 8.49 4.08
CA MET A 48 15.96 7.10 4.15
C MET A 48 15.14 6.24 3.19
N TYR A 49 15.80 5.30 2.51
CA TYR A 49 15.19 4.39 1.55
C TYR A 49 15.66 2.98 1.86
N SER A 50 14.73 2.02 1.89
CA SER A 50 15.10 0.61 1.85
C SER A 50 15.86 0.30 0.54
N PRO A 51 16.79 -0.66 0.55
CA PRO A 51 17.48 -1.11 -0.65
C PRO A 51 16.53 -1.39 -1.82
N GLY A 52 16.94 -0.99 -3.03
CA GLY A 52 16.17 -1.16 -4.27
C GLY A 52 15.09 -0.11 -4.53
N ILE A 53 14.94 0.89 -3.65
CA ILE A 53 13.96 1.97 -3.79
C ILE A 53 14.68 3.29 -4.08
N THR A 54 14.15 4.04 -5.04
CA THR A 54 14.62 5.39 -5.38
C THR A 54 13.46 6.39 -5.34
N GLU A 55 13.75 7.67 -5.54
CA GLU A 55 12.72 8.70 -5.65
C GLU A 55 11.74 8.47 -6.81
N ALA A 56 12.20 7.81 -7.88
CA ALA A 56 11.39 7.44 -9.04
C ALA A 56 10.37 6.34 -8.71
N THR A 57 10.58 5.58 -7.63
CA THR A 57 9.67 4.52 -7.18
C THR A 57 8.44 5.15 -6.52
N LEU A 58 7.38 5.41 -7.30
CA LEU A 58 6.16 6.12 -6.88
C LEU A 58 5.61 5.60 -5.53
N LEU A 59 5.32 4.30 -5.47
CA LEU A 59 4.72 3.65 -4.29
C LEU A 59 5.73 3.26 -3.21
N GLY A 60 7.03 3.41 -3.46
CA GLY A 60 8.06 3.01 -2.50
C GLY A 60 8.03 1.54 -2.12
N VAL A 61 7.76 0.62 -3.06
CA VAL A 61 7.73 -0.83 -2.78
C VAL A 61 8.93 -1.50 -3.46
N SER A 62 9.76 -2.17 -2.66
CA SER A 62 10.91 -2.95 -3.15
C SER A 62 10.46 -4.17 -3.94
N PRO A 63 11.20 -4.59 -4.99
CA PRO A 63 11.00 -5.88 -5.66
C PRO A 63 11.12 -7.08 -4.72
N ASP A 64 12.04 -6.99 -3.75
CA ASP A 64 12.25 -8.01 -2.73
C ASP A 64 11.79 -7.48 -1.37
N ILE A 65 10.67 -8.03 -0.89
CA ILE A 65 9.97 -7.53 0.29
C ILE A 65 9.44 -8.67 1.16
N SER A 66 9.72 -8.61 2.46
CA SER A 66 9.17 -9.51 3.47
C SER A 66 9.38 -8.92 4.86
N LEU A 67 8.29 -8.63 5.57
CA LEU A 67 8.37 -8.13 6.95
C LEU A 67 8.96 -9.19 7.88
N PHE A 68 8.60 -10.47 7.68
CA PHE A 68 9.15 -11.58 8.45
C PHE A 68 10.67 -11.72 8.29
N ARG A 69 11.18 -11.58 7.05
CA ARG A 69 12.63 -11.65 6.81
C ARG A 69 13.35 -10.41 7.33
N HIS A 70 12.73 -9.24 7.21
CA HIS A 70 13.20 -7.99 7.81
C HIS A 70 13.39 -8.15 9.33
N ALA A 71 12.34 -8.61 10.03
CA ALA A 71 12.32 -8.72 11.48
C ALA A 71 13.30 -9.77 12.04
N ARG A 72 13.59 -10.83 11.29
CA ARG A 72 14.40 -11.97 11.76
C ARG A 72 15.89 -11.71 11.92
N ARG A 73 16.40 -10.54 11.48
CA ARG A 73 17.75 -9.99 11.76
C ARG A 73 18.82 -11.07 12.04
N GLU A 74 19.34 -11.71 10.99
CA GLU A 74 20.47 -12.66 11.15
C GLU A 74 21.78 -11.98 11.62
N GLN A 75 21.86 -10.65 11.58
CA GLN A 75 22.99 -9.84 12.08
C GLN A 75 22.43 -8.60 12.79
N ALA A 76 22.78 -8.42 14.07
CA ALA A 76 22.43 -7.24 14.86
C ALA A 76 23.12 -5.98 14.31
N PRO A 77 22.69 -4.78 14.73
CA PRO A 77 21.74 -3.85 14.13
C PRO A 77 22.40 -2.85 13.16
N ALA A 78 23.44 -3.25 12.42
CA ALA A 78 24.10 -2.37 11.46
C ALA A 78 23.26 -2.08 10.19
N HIS A 79 22.19 -2.85 9.93
CA HIS A 79 21.39 -2.72 8.71
C HIS A 79 19.89 -2.77 9.03
N TRP A 80 19.37 -1.64 9.51
CA TRP A 80 17.94 -1.45 9.79
C TRP A 80 17.11 -1.28 8.51
N ASP A 81 17.72 -1.22 7.34
CA ASP A 81 17.09 -1.02 6.04
C ASP A 81 17.31 -2.25 5.14
N ARG A 82 16.32 -3.14 5.07
CA ARG A 82 16.38 -4.38 4.28
C ARG A 82 14.99 -4.89 3.97
N ASP A 83 14.91 -5.76 2.97
CA ASP A 83 13.69 -6.52 2.68
C ASP A 83 12.44 -5.63 2.47
N GLY A 84 12.63 -4.43 1.91
CA GLY A 84 11.58 -3.46 1.63
C GLY A 84 11.17 -2.55 2.79
N TYR A 85 11.82 -2.66 3.95
CA TYR A 85 11.46 -1.92 5.16
C TYR A 85 12.66 -1.21 5.80
N ILE A 86 12.36 -0.17 6.57
CA ILE A 86 13.29 0.54 7.45
C ILE A 86 12.79 0.34 8.89
N GLY A 87 13.56 -0.36 9.70
CA GLY A 87 13.26 -0.62 11.11
C GLY A 87 13.32 0.67 11.92
N THR A 88 12.35 0.85 12.81
CA THR A 88 12.30 1.94 13.78
C THR A 88 11.75 1.42 15.10
N THR A 89 11.99 2.11 16.21
CA THR A 89 11.45 1.69 17.52
C THR A 89 10.59 2.77 18.14
N THR A 90 9.58 2.38 18.90
CA THR A 90 8.85 3.32 19.77
C THR A 90 9.59 3.62 21.07
N ASP A 91 10.64 2.85 21.39
CA ASP A 91 11.43 2.99 22.61
C ASP A 91 12.71 3.81 22.34
N ARG A 92 12.70 5.07 22.78
CA ARG A 92 13.88 5.94 22.67
C ARG A 92 15.08 5.42 23.44
N ALA A 93 14.89 4.76 24.59
CA ALA A 93 15.99 4.21 25.36
C ALA A 93 16.64 3.07 24.59
N PHE A 94 15.85 2.22 23.95
CA PHE A 94 16.36 1.20 23.03
C PHE A 94 17.14 1.84 21.86
N ALA A 95 16.63 2.92 21.26
CA ALA A 95 17.37 3.65 20.22
C ALA A 95 18.75 4.17 20.70
N LEU A 96 18.82 4.65 21.94
CA LEU A 96 20.07 5.10 22.54
C LEU A 96 21.05 3.94 22.80
N ASP A 97 20.55 2.81 23.29
CA ASP A 97 21.37 1.63 23.54
C ASP A 97 22.01 1.13 22.24
N LEU A 98 21.30 1.20 21.12
CA LEU A 98 21.86 0.86 19.81
C LEU A 98 23.03 1.75 19.40
N VAL A 99 22.92 3.06 19.64
CA VAL A 99 24.02 3.99 19.35
C VAL A 99 25.24 3.67 20.23
N ARG A 100 25.01 3.36 21.51
CA ARG A 100 26.08 3.01 22.45
C ARG A 100 26.77 1.70 22.08
N GLU A 101 26.00 0.67 21.78
CA GLU A 101 26.51 -0.68 21.54
C GLU A 101 27.12 -0.85 20.15
N TYR A 102 26.54 -0.22 19.12
CA TYR A 102 26.89 -0.53 17.73
C TYR A 102 27.50 0.63 16.96
N MET A 103 27.38 1.86 17.46
CA MET A 103 27.99 3.06 16.86
C MET A 103 29.07 3.66 17.78
N GLN A 104 29.59 2.86 18.72
CA GLN A 104 30.66 3.23 19.64
C GLN A 104 30.35 4.53 20.42
N GLY A 105 29.08 4.75 20.75
CA GLY A 105 28.63 5.94 21.46
C GLY A 105 28.61 7.23 20.64
N ASN A 106 28.72 7.13 19.31
CA ASN A 106 28.75 8.26 18.38
C ASN A 106 27.72 8.09 17.27
N GLY A 107 26.72 8.96 17.20
CA GLY A 107 25.65 8.85 16.20
C GLY A 107 24.51 9.81 16.45
N TYR A 108 23.35 9.51 15.87
CA TYR A 108 22.14 10.32 15.97
C TYR A 108 20.94 9.44 16.33
N ILE A 109 20.06 10.01 17.14
CA ILE A 109 18.70 9.50 17.33
C ILE A 109 17.75 10.47 16.63
N TYR A 110 17.12 10.01 15.56
CA TYR A 110 16.09 10.76 14.85
C TYR A 110 14.72 10.46 15.44
N ARG A 111 13.92 11.50 15.66
CA ARG A 111 12.51 11.39 16.02
C ARG A 111 11.67 11.66 14.78
N VAL A 112 10.86 10.67 14.39
CA VAL A 112 10.12 10.67 13.12
C VAL A 112 8.63 10.58 13.41
N HIS A 113 7.82 11.41 12.75
CA HIS A 113 6.36 11.30 12.85
C HIS A 113 5.88 10.08 12.08
N VAL A 114 4.99 9.27 12.64
CA VAL A 114 4.47 8.10 11.92
C VAL A 114 3.54 8.51 10.77
N THR A 115 3.46 7.63 9.77
CA THR A 115 2.53 7.71 8.63
C THR A 115 2.00 6.31 8.32
N PRO A 116 1.01 6.15 7.43
CA PRO A 116 0.42 4.85 7.15
C PRO A 116 1.41 3.77 6.66
N ASN A 117 2.60 4.12 6.18
CA ASN A 117 3.62 3.13 5.83
C ASN A 117 4.36 2.54 7.05
N PHE A 118 4.12 2.99 8.28
CA PHE A 118 4.70 2.40 9.49
C PHE A 118 3.86 1.22 9.98
N ILE A 119 4.41 0.02 9.85
CA ILE A 119 3.72 -1.24 10.15
C ILE A 119 4.19 -1.76 11.51
N ASP A 120 3.23 -2.07 12.38
CA ASP A 120 3.48 -2.72 13.67
C ASP A 120 4.00 -4.14 13.42
N VAL A 121 5.28 -4.38 13.71
CA VAL A 121 5.92 -5.67 13.45
C VAL A 121 5.33 -6.77 14.32
N ASP A 122 5.18 -6.49 15.61
CA ASP A 122 4.76 -7.48 16.60
C ASP A 122 3.31 -7.87 16.41
N GLY A 123 2.44 -6.89 16.21
CA GLY A 123 1.04 -7.17 15.91
C GLY A 123 0.86 -7.86 14.56
N THR A 124 1.67 -7.54 13.55
CA THR A 124 1.57 -8.14 12.21
C THR A 124 2.09 -9.57 12.15
N LEU A 125 3.18 -9.88 12.85
CA LEU A 125 3.79 -11.21 12.89
C LEU A 125 3.24 -12.07 14.04
N GLY A 126 2.57 -11.46 15.03
CA GLY A 126 1.96 -12.13 16.16
C GLY A 126 2.97 -13.00 16.92
N GLN A 127 2.59 -14.26 17.18
CA GLN A 127 3.45 -15.24 17.85
C GLN A 127 4.73 -15.60 17.07
N TYR A 128 4.86 -15.15 15.82
CA TYR A 128 6.05 -15.34 14.99
C TYR A 128 6.98 -14.13 14.97
N SER A 129 6.67 -13.06 15.73
CA SER A 129 7.60 -11.94 15.89
C SER A 129 8.87 -12.41 16.61
N PRO A 130 10.07 -12.17 16.05
CA PRO A 130 11.31 -12.68 16.62
C PRO A 130 11.83 -11.86 17.80
N PHE A 131 11.54 -10.56 17.87
CA PHE A 131 12.09 -9.64 18.87
C PHE A 131 11.04 -8.61 19.35
N PRO A 132 9.97 -9.05 20.04
CA PRO A 132 8.91 -8.14 20.51
C PRO A 132 9.38 -7.07 21.51
N GLU A 133 10.52 -7.29 22.17
CA GLU A 133 11.17 -6.30 23.03
C GLU A 133 11.64 -5.05 22.27
N TYR A 134 11.82 -5.12 20.94
CA TYR A 134 12.24 -3.97 20.13
C TYR A 134 11.12 -2.97 19.88
N ARG A 135 9.85 -3.36 20.10
CA ARG A 135 8.65 -2.54 19.87
C ARG A 135 8.70 -1.84 18.52
N GLU A 136 8.96 -2.65 17.49
CA GLU A 136 9.36 -2.19 16.17
C GLU A 136 8.15 -1.74 15.35
N PHE A 137 8.27 -0.56 14.75
CA PHE A 137 7.42 -0.13 13.65
C PHE A 137 8.27 -0.03 12.38
N ALA A 138 8.09 -0.96 11.46
CA ALA A 138 8.87 -1.00 10.24
C ALA A 138 8.22 -0.08 9.19
N ALA A 139 8.97 0.93 8.73
CA ALA A 139 8.52 1.80 7.66
C ALA A 139 8.66 1.08 6.31
N LEU A 140 7.52 0.78 5.68
CA LEU A 140 7.46 0.25 4.32
C LEU A 140 8.03 1.29 3.35
N GLY A 141 9.14 0.92 2.71
CA GLY A 141 9.73 1.68 1.63
C GLY A 141 10.70 2.77 2.06
N ARG A 142 10.17 3.96 2.38
CA ARG A 142 10.98 5.16 2.64
C ARG A 142 10.47 5.97 3.83
N ILE A 143 11.36 6.78 4.39
CA ILE A 143 11.06 7.84 5.36
C ILE A 143 11.59 9.14 4.77
N ALA A 144 10.70 10.08 4.46
CA ALA A 144 11.10 11.33 3.82
C ALA A 144 11.84 12.26 4.81
N TYR A 145 12.78 13.07 4.33
CA TYR A 145 13.46 14.03 5.22
C TYR A 145 12.49 15.01 5.89
N GLY A 146 11.46 15.46 5.17
CA GLY A 146 10.41 16.33 5.71
C GLY A 146 9.52 15.68 6.78
N GLN A 147 9.62 14.35 6.96
CA GLN A 147 8.89 13.60 7.99
C GLN A 147 9.66 13.51 9.32
N ILE A 148 10.96 13.76 9.28
CA ILE A 148 11.82 13.79 10.47
C ILE A 148 11.50 15.06 11.25
N VAL A 149 11.09 14.92 12.51
CA VAL A 149 10.68 16.04 13.37
C VAL A 149 11.88 16.71 14.01
N ALA A 150 12.82 15.89 14.49
CA ALA A 150 13.99 16.34 15.21
C ALA A 150 15.07 15.26 15.23
N TRP A 151 16.26 15.63 15.67
CA TRP A 151 17.32 14.69 15.97
C TRP A 151 18.12 15.11 17.19
N GLN A 152 18.76 14.13 17.80
CA GLN A 152 19.68 14.33 18.90
C GLN A 152 21.00 13.66 18.58
N ARG A 153 22.10 14.42 18.65
CA ARG A 153 23.44 13.86 18.50
C ARG A 153 23.85 13.17 19.79
N ILE A 154 24.47 12.02 19.66
CA ILE A 154 25.18 11.31 20.73
C ILE A 154 26.65 11.39 20.38
N GLU A 155 27.47 11.86 21.31
CA GLU A 155 28.91 12.02 21.14
C GLU A 155 29.63 11.54 22.40
N ASP A 156 30.53 10.57 22.25
CA ASP A 156 31.21 9.90 23.36
C ASP A 156 30.24 9.45 24.47
N ASN A 157 29.14 8.81 24.06
CA ASN A 157 28.02 8.37 24.92
C ASN A 157 27.25 9.50 25.63
N ARG A 158 27.51 10.77 25.28
CA ARG A 158 26.80 11.93 25.82
C ARG A 158 25.72 12.42 24.88
N GLU A 159 24.52 12.48 25.40
CA GLU A 159 23.36 13.05 24.72
C GLU A 159 23.48 14.57 24.60
N GLN A 160 23.52 15.08 23.38
CA GLN A 160 23.48 16.50 23.10
C GLN A 160 22.04 17.02 23.16
N ARG A 161 21.83 18.33 23.01
CA ARG A 161 20.48 18.92 22.92
C ARG A 161 19.77 18.44 21.65
N GLU A 162 18.46 18.13 21.76
CA GLU A 162 17.61 17.86 20.59
C GLU A 162 17.51 19.12 19.71
N VAL A 163 17.66 18.92 18.40
CA VAL A 163 17.55 19.95 17.37
C VAL A 163 16.34 19.66 16.51
N LEU A 164 15.42 20.63 16.40
CA LEU A 164 14.25 20.52 15.55
C LEU A 164 14.63 20.63 14.08
N ASN A 165 13.99 19.81 13.24
CA ASN A 165 14.15 19.89 11.80
C ASN A 165 13.34 21.07 11.24
N GLN A 166 14.04 22.10 10.75
CA GLN A 166 13.39 23.25 10.11
C GLN A 166 12.67 22.90 8.79
N ASN A 167 12.93 21.72 8.23
CA ASN A 167 12.27 21.21 7.04
C ASN A 167 11.15 20.21 7.36
N TYR A 168 10.73 20.08 8.62
CA TYR A 168 9.57 19.26 8.97
C TYR A 168 8.29 19.81 8.35
N GLU A 169 7.57 18.98 7.61
CA GLU A 169 6.35 19.34 6.89
C GLU A 169 5.10 18.97 7.70
N GLY A 170 4.89 19.65 8.84
CA GLY A 170 3.78 19.34 9.76
C GLY A 170 2.40 19.33 9.09
N TYR A 171 2.18 20.19 8.09
CA TYR A 171 0.93 20.21 7.31
C TYR A 171 0.62 18.89 6.58
N LEU A 172 1.63 18.06 6.28
CA LEU A 172 1.46 16.72 5.71
C LEU A 172 1.33 15.64 6.78
N TYR A 173 2.02 15.79 7.91
CA TYR A 173 2.27 14.69 8.84
C TYR A 173 1.55 14.79 10.19
N ASP A 174 1.18 15.97 10.68
CA ASP A 174 0.65 16.18 12.05
C ASP A 174 -0.68 15.43 12.31
N HIS A 175 -1.40 15.07 11.25
CA HIS A 175 -2.64 14.30 11.32
C HIS A 175 -2.50 12.84 10.85
N ALA A 176 -1.31 12.45 10.43
CA ALA A 176 -1.05 11.09 9.97
C ALA A 176 -0.98 10.13 11.16
N VAL A 177 -1.41 8.89 10.92
CA VAL A 177 -1.34 7.79 11.89
C VAL A 177 -0.55 6.64 11.30
N ALA A 178 0.03 5.81 12.16
CA ALA A 178 0.72 4.60 11.73
C ALA A 178 -0.23 3.66 10.98
N GLY A 179 0.32 2.84 10.08
CA GLY A 179 -0.43 1.77 9.41
C GLY A 179 -0.89 0.68 10.38
N GLY A 180 -0.17 0.50 11.48
CA GLY A 180 -0.52 -0.45 12.53
C GLY A 180 -0.39 -1.90 12.06
N VAL A 181 -1.27 -2.77 12.55
CA VAL A 181 -1.22 -4.22 12.30
C VAL A 181 -1.74 -4.55 10.89
N GLN A 182 -0.90 -5.19 10.07
CA GLN A 182 -1.21 -5.49 8.66
C GLN A 182 -0.84 -6.95 8.31
N PRO A 183 -1.65 -7.96 8.70
CA PRO A 183 -1.33 -9.39 8.51
C PRO A 183 -1.00 -9.78 7.06
N GLN A 184 -1.61 -9.12 6.07
CA GLN A 184 -1.32 -9.33 4.65
C GLN A 184 0.12 -8.96 4.26
N LEU A 185 0.80 -8.11 5.04
CA LEU A 185 2.18 -7.68 4.81
C LEU A 185 3.21 -8.52 5.56
N ALA A 186 2.78 -9.54 6.32
CA ALA A 186 3.68 -10.37 7.14
C ALA A 186 4.81 -11.02 6.33
N GLY A 187 4.53 -11.44 5.08
CA GLY A 187 5.56 -11.93 4.17
C GLY A 187 6.22 -13.25 4.61
N PHE A 188 5.48 -14.13 5.29
CA PHE A 188 5.96 -15.47 5.64
C PHE A 188 6.31 -16.30 4.38
N PRO A 189 7.33 -17.17 4.44
CA PRO A 189 7.69 -18.03 3.32
C PRO A 189 6.58 -19.05 3.01
N GLU A 190 6.64 -19.65 1.83
CA GLU A 190 5.82 -20.81 1.50
C GLU A 190 6.07 -21.96 2.48
N GLY A 191 5.01 -22.70 2.83
CA GLY A 191 5.02 -23.77 3.82
C GLY A 191 4.97 -23.30 5.27
N HIS A 192 5.00 -21.98 5.54
CA HIS A 192 4.93 -21.48 6.91
C HIS A 192 3.55 -21.72 7.54
N ALA A 193 3.52 -22.18 8.80
CA ALA A 193 2.30 -22.57 9.50
C ALA A 193 1.29 -21.40 9.69
N ALA A 194 1.80 -20.16 9.74
CA ALA A 194 0.98 -18.96 9.85
C ALA A 194 -0.11 -18.88 8.78
N TRP A 195 0.15 -19.35 7.55
CA TRP A 195 -0.83 -19.30 6.46
C TRP A 195 -2.10 -20.12 6.70
N ASN A 196 -2.13 -20.98 7.72
CA ASN A 196 -3.31 -21.73 8.14
C ASN A 196 -3.93 -21.19 9.45
N GLN A 197 -3.47 -20.05 9.95
CA GLN A 197 -3.86 -19.51 11.24
C GLN A 197 -4.41 -18.09 11.05
N ASP A 198 -5.42 -17.74 11.83
CA ASP A 198 -5.86 -16.35 11.91
C ASP A 198 -4.77 -15.50 12.61
N PRO A 199 -4.53 -14.26 12.16
CA PRO A 199 -5.28 -13.52 11.14
C PRO A 199 -4.74 -13.65 9.70
N TRP A 200 -3.75 -14.51 9.44
CA TRP A 200 -3.09 -14.61 8.12
C TRP A 200 -3.82 -15.53 7.14
N ARG A 201 -4.69 -16.41 7.64
CA ARG A 201 -5.45 -17.39 6.86
C ARG A 201 -6.18 -16.78 5.65
N PRO A 202 -6.80 -15.59 5.68
CA PRO A 202 -7.42 -14.98 4.50
C PRO A 202 -6.45 -14.64 3.36
N PHE A 203 -5.15 -14.54 3.65
CA PHE A 203 -4.09 -14.22 2.69
C PHE A 203 -3.26 -15.44 2.28
N GLY A 204 -3.55 -16.60 2.88
CA GLY A 204 -2.92 -17.89 2.60
C GLY A 204 -3.89 -18.91 2.02
N GLY A 205 -3.37 -19.90 1.30
CA GLY A 205 -4.12 -21.03 0.78
C GLY A 205 -3.37 -22.34 1.01
N CYS A 206 -4.03 -23.30 1.66
CA CYS A 206 -3.48 -24.63 1.90
C CYS A 206 -4.05 -25.62 0.87
N GLY A 207 -3.18 -26.31 0.14
CA GLY A 207 -3.60 -27.38 -0.78
C GLY A 207 -4.13 -28.61 -0.03
N ASN A 208 -4.98 -29.40 -0.70
CA ASN A 208 -5.46 -30.67 -0.14
C ASN A 208 -4.29 -31.57 0.24
N LEU A 209 -4.40 -32.22 1.40
CA LEU A 209 -3.47 -33.24 1.91
C LEU A 209 -3.08 -34.22 0.80
N GLN A 210 -1.83 -34.15 0.31
CA GLN A 210 -1.29 -35.28 -0.43
C GLN A 210 -1.17 -36.43 0.57
N ARG A 211 -1.94 -37.51 0.34
CA ARG A 211 -2.07 -38.74 1.17
C ARG A 211 -0.77 -39.39 1.70
N ARG A 212 0.41 -38.90 1.31
CA ARG A 212 1.73 -39.40 1.72
C ARG A 212 2.52 -38.42 2.61
N SER A 213 2.07 -37.19 2.76
CA SER A 213 2.68 -36.15 3.60
C SER A 213 1.61 -35.63 4.55
N ASN A 214 1.74 -35.93 5.86
CA ASN A 214 0.86 -35.39 6.91
C ASN A 214 1.06 -33.87 7.15
N ARG A 215 1.52 -33.12 6.14
CA ARG A 215 1.71 -31.67 6.20
C ARG A 215 0.92 -31.01 5.10
N GLU A 216 -0.03 -30.17 5.50
CA GLU A 216 -0.68 -29.21 4.61
C GLU A 216 0.37 -28.24 4.07
N HIS A 217 0.45 -28.13 2.75
CA HIS A 217 1.38 -27.22 2.10
C HIS A 217 0.67 -25.89 1.87
N CYS A 218 0.85 -24.97 2.80
CA CYS A 218 0.22 -23.65 2.78
C CYS A 218 1.12 -22.61 2.12
N ARG A 219 0.55 -21.78 1.25
CA ARG A 219 1.29 -20.75 0.51
C ARG A 219 0.51 -19.44 0.48
N PRO A 220 1.18 -18.28 0.32
CA PRO A 220 0.47 -17.02 0.14
C PRO A 220 -0.37 -17.01 -1.15
N LEU A 221 -1.54 -16.39 -1.13
CA LEU A 221 -2.42 -16.23 -2.30
C LEU A 221 -1.94 -15.14 -3.27
N SER A 222 -1.07 -14.25 -2.81
CA SER A 222 -0.48 -13.16 -3.59
C SER A 222 0.96 -12.94 -3.14
N SER A 223 1.80 -12.42 -4.04
CA SER A 223 3.16 -12.06 -3.66
C SER A 223 3.15 -10.96 -2.59
N ALA A 224 4.13 -10.96 -1.69
CA ALA A 224 4.29 -9.91 -0.68
C ALA A 224 4.38 -8.51 -1.34
N ARG A 225 5.05 -8.45 -2.51
CA ARG A 225 5.15 -7.24 -3.33
C ARG A 225 3.77 -6.75 -3.80
N SER A 226 2.94 -7.61 -4.39
CA SER A 226 1.61 -7.24 -4.86
C SER A 226 0.71 -6.72 -3.73
N LEU A 227 0.80 -7.34 -2.54
CA LEU A 227 0.06 -6.90 -1.36
C LEU A 227 0.55 -5.54 -0.86
N ALA A 228 1.87 -5.32 -0.85
CA ALA A 228 2.47 -4.03 -0.49
C ALA A 228 2.11 -2.91 -1.49
N ILE A 229 2.12 -3.19 -2.80
CA ILE A 229 1.65 -2.25 -3.83
C ILE A 229 0.18 -1.90 -3.62
N SER A 230 -0.67 -2.90 -3.40
CA SER A 230 -2.10 -2.67 -3.15
C SER A 230 -2.31 -1.85 -1.87
N TYR A 231 -1.52 -2.12 -0.83
CA TYR A 231 -1.57 -1.37 0.42
C TYR A 231 -1.14 0.09 0.23
N MET A 232 0.00 0.33 -0.44
CA MET A 232 0.53 1.68 -0.68
C MET A 232 -0.35 2.49 -1.63
N ALA A 233 -0.93 1.86 -2.66
CA ALA A 233 -1.86 2.53 -3.57
C ALA A 233 -3.10 3.09 -2.87
N LYS A 234 -3.57 2.44 -1.80
CA LYS A 234 -4.66 2.93 -0.95
C LYS A 234 -4.27 4.13 -0.07
N GLN A 235 -2.98 4.45 0.01
CA GLN A 235 -2.49 5.64 0.74
C GLN A 235 -2.25 6.83 -0.20
N VAL A 236 -2.25 6.61 -1.51
CA VAL A 236 -2.03 7.67 -2.52
C VAL A 236 -3.38 8.24 -2.92
N ARG A 237 -3.65 9.48 -2.53
CA ARG A 237 -4.90 10.19 -2.84
C ARG A 237 -4.81 10.88 -4.20
N VAL A 238 -5.88 10.77 -4.98
CA VAL A 238 -6.03 11.36 -6.31
C VAL A 238 -7.12 12.42 -6.26
N ASP A 239 -6.79 13.64 -6.69
CA ASP A 239 -7.74 14.75 -6.78
C ASP A 239 -8.48 14.71 -8.13
N CYS A 240 -7.71 14.81 -9.21
CA CYS A 240 -8.22 14.85 -10.57
C CYS A 240 -7.57 13.76 -11.44
N LEU A 241 -8.32 13.28 -12.42
CA LEU A 241 -7.84 12.37 -13.47
C LEU A 241 -8.20 12.95 -14.84
N ALA A 242 -7.19 13.14 -15.67
CA ALA A 242 -7.34 13.35 -17.10
C ALA A 242 -7.29 12.01 -17.83
N ALA A 243 -8.23 11.78 -18.74
CA ALA A 243 -8.21 10.66 -19.67
C ALA A 243 -8.16 11.21 -21.09
N GLN A 244 -7.06 10.96 -21.78
CA GLN A 244 -6.90 11.26 -23.20
C GLN A 244 -7.25 10.01 -24.01
N VAL A 245 -8.23 10.11 -24.89
CA VAL A 245 -8.66 9.02 -25.78
C VAL A 245 -8.50 9.49 -27.22
N ASN A 246 -7.81 8.71 -28.04
CA ASN A 246 -7.60 9.02 -29.44
C ASN A 246 -8.19 7.91 -30.31
N LEU A 247 -8.99 8.27 -31.32
CA LEU A 247 -9.49 7.34 -32.32
C LEU A 247 -8.45 7.14 -33.44
N THR A 248 -8.53 6.02 -34.15
CA THR A 248 -7.64 5.77 -35.29
C THR A 248 -8.07 6.58 -36.51
N GLY A 249 -7.18 6.73 -37.50
CA GLY A 249 -7.48 7.34 -38.80
C GLY A 249 -8.09 6.39 -39.83
N GLN A 250 -8.59 5.22 -39.41
CA GLN A 250 -9.31 4.35 -40.34
C GLN A 250 -10.66 4.97 -40.70
N TRP A 251 -11.07 4.87 -41.97
CA TRP A 251 -12.24 5.57 -42.52
C TRP A 251 -13.59 5.27 -41.82
N ALA A 252 -13.65 4.22 -41.01
CA ALA A 252 -14.85 3.82 -40.25
C ALA A 252 -14.60 3.82 -38.72
N ALA A 253 -13.55 4.50 -38.24
CA ALA A 253 -13.15 4.47 -36.84
C ALA A 253 -14.02 5.32 -35.90
N GLY A 254 -14.89 6.17 -36.44
CA GLY A 254 -15.87 6.96 -35.69
C GLY A 254 -17.19 6.23 -35.42
N THR A 255 -18.12 6.87 -34.73
CA THR A 255 -19.47 6.37 -34.45
C THR A 255 -20.43 7.55 -34.22
N ALA A 256 -21.73 7.36 -34.44
CA ALA A 256 -22.76 8.35 -34.07
C ALA A 256 -23.21 8.26 -32.60
N ASP A 257 -22.54 7.40 -31.84
CA ASP A 257 -22.90 7.11 -30.45
C ASP A 257 -22.13 7.98 -29.46
N ARG A 258 -22.69 8.09 -28.26
CA ARG A 258 -22.01 8.74 -27.15
C ARG A 258 -21.04 7.75 -26.50
N ILE A 259 -19.80 8.18 -26.33
CA ILE A 259 -18.74 7.41 -25.68
C ILE A 259 -18.50 7.98 -24.28
N LEU A 260 -18.60 7.13 -23.27
CA LEU A 260 -18.55 7.53 -21.87
C LEU A 260 -17.42 6.77 -21.13
N LEU A 261 -16.76 7.46 -20.22
CA LEU A 261 -15.82 6.90 -19.25
C LEU A 261 -16.55 6.63 -17.92
N GLY A 262 -16.37 5.44 -17.36
CA GLY A 262 -16.83 5.09 -16.01
C GLY A 262 -15.79 4.29 -15.24
N PHE A 263 -15.97 4.16 -13.93
CA PHE A 263 -15.11 3.35 -13.06
C PHE A 263 -15.92 2.26 -12.36
N GLU A 264 -15.32 1.11 -12.12
CA GLU A 264 -15.98 0.01 -11.41
C GLU A 264 -16.54 0.50 -10.05
N GLY A 265 -17.78 0.13 -9.75
CA GLY A 265 -18.46 0.52 -8.51
C GLY A 265 -19.04 1.93 -8.50
N THR A 266 -18.93 2.70 -9.59
CA THR A 266 -19.50 4.05 -9.71
C THR A 266 -20.67 4.09 -10.68
N MET A 267 -21.63 4.99 -10.44
CA MET A 267 -22.75 5.24 -11.37
C MET A 267 -22.52 6.50 -12.21
N GLN A 268 -21.58 7.35 -11.82
CA GLN A 268 -21.28 8.60 -12.52
C GLN A 268 -20.45 8.30 -13.77
N LEU A 269 -20.93 8.77 -14.91
CA LEU A 269 -20.24 8.63 -16.19
C LEU A 269 -19.78 10.00 -16.68
N THR A 270 -18.61 10.03 -17.32
CA THR A 270 -18.06 11.22 -17.95
C THR A 270 -18.11 11.05 -19.46
N GLU A 271 -18.74 11.96 -20.17
CA GLU A 271 -18.75 11.93 -21.62
C GLU A 271 -17.38 12.28 -22.19
N ILE A 272 -16.88 11.40 -23.07
CA ILE A 272 -15.63 11.57 -23.81
C ILE A 272 -15.92 12.18 -25.18
N TYR A 273 -16.95 11.65 -25.84
CA TYR A 273 -17.37 12.04 -27.18
C TYR A 273 -18.89 11.99 -27.32
N ASP A 274 -19.39 12.84 -28.21
CA ASP A 274 -20.73 12.82 -28.79
C ASP A 274 -20.56 12.86 -30.31
N ASP A 275 -20.91 11.77 -31.01
CA ASP A 275 -20.76 11.60 -32.47
C ASP A 275 -19.31 11.80 -33.00
N PRO A 276 -18.30 11.06 -32.50
CA PRO A 276 -16.92 11.25 -32.93
C PRO A 276 -16.63 10.71 -34.32
N SER A 277 -15.77 11.42 -35.05
CA SER A 277 -15.20 11.02 -36.33
C SER A 277 -13.85 10.32 -36.19
N SER A 278 -13.38 9.68 -37.28
CA SER A 278 -12.01 9.14 -37.32
C SER A 278 -10.97 10.23 -37.05
N GLU A 279 -9.86 9.88 -36.41
CA GLU A 279 -8.79 10.79 -35.95
C GLU A 279 -9.16 11.76 -34.81
N ASP A 280 -10.40 11.73 -34.33
CA ASP A 280 -10.78 12.57 -33.20
C ASP A 280 -9.95 12.23 -31.94
N SER A 281 -9.64 13.28 -31.19
CA SER A 281 -8.92 13.25 -29.93
C SER A 281 -9.70 14.05 -28.90
N SER A 282 -9.88 13.47 -27.71
CA SER A 282 -10.55 14.12 -26.59
C SER A 282 -9.76 13.90 -25.31
N THR A 283 -9.71 14.94 -24.49
CA THR A 283 -9.17 14.87 -23.13
C THR A 283 -10.26 15.31 -22.18
N VAL A 284 -10.70 14.39 -21.34
CA VAL A 284 -11.66 14.68 -20.28
C VAL A 284 -10.92 14.77 -18.96
N VAL A 285 -11.18 15.83 -18.19
CA VAL A 285 -10.64 16.01 -16.84
C VAL A 285 -11.77 15.84 -15.85
N VAL A 286 -11.59 14.95 -14.91
CA VAL A 286 -12.64 14.54 -13.99
C VAL A 286 -12.15 14.69 -12.55
N LYS A 287 -12.99 15.30 -11.70
CA LYS A 287 -12.75 15.34 -10.25
C LYS A 287 -13.16 14.02 -9.64
N MET A 288 -12.22 13.29 -9.04
CA MET A 288 -12.46 11.93 -8.59
C MET A 288 -13.49 11.86 -7.46
N ASN A 289 -13.48 12.83 -6.55
CA ASN A 289 -14.48 12.90 -5.47
C ASN A 289 -15.94 12.99 -5.99
N GLN A 290 -16.17 13.61 -7.15
CA GLN A 290 -17.49 13.70 -7.77
C GLN A 290 -17.92 12.37 -8.40
N VAL A 291 -16.99 11.64 -9.00
CA VAL A 291 -17.26 10.33 -9.65
C VAL A 291 -17.59 9.26 -8.62
N PHE A 292 -16.80 9.20 -7.56
CA PHE A 292 -16.92 8.19 -6.51
C PHE A 292 -17.89 8.59 -5.39
N ASN A 293 -18.39 9.84 -5.40
CA ASN A 293 -19.19 10.42 -4.32
C ASN A 293 -18.54 10.19 -2.93
N ALA A 294 -17.23 10.44 -2.86
CA ALA A 294 -16.39 10.17 -1.70
C ALA A 294 -15.54 11.41 -1.39
N SER A 295 -15.26 11.65 -0.11
CA SER A 295 -14.39 12.75 0.31
C SER A 295 -12.93 12.54 -0.11
N GLU A 296 -12.52 11.28 -0.29
CA GLU A 296 -11.18 10.89 -0.69
C GLU A 296 -11.31 9.75 -1.71
N VAL A 297 -10.47 9.80 -2.74
CA VAL A 297 -10.33 8.75 -3.74
C VAL A 297 -8.85 8.42 -3.85
N THR A 298 -8.53 7.13 -3.90
CA THR A 298 -7.16 6.64 -3.92
C THR A 298 -6.77 6.15 -5.32
N LEU A 299 -5.47 5.96 -5.53
CA LEU A 299 -4.96 5.34 -6.75
C LEU A 299 -5.51 3.93 -6.95
N PHE A 300 -5.86 3.23 -5.87
CA PHE A 300 -6.48 1.91 -5.93
C PHE A 300 -7.92 1.97 -6.46
N ASP A 301 -8.69 3.00 -6.08
CA ASP A 301 -10.11 3.12 -6.46
C ASP A 301 -10.28 3.37 -7.97
N ILE A 302 -9.35 4.09 -8.59
CA ILE A 302 -9.36 4.38 -10.03
C ILE A 302 -8.79 3.26 -10.90
N SER A 303 -8.43 2.11 -10.31
CA SER A 303 -7.68 1.04 -11.01
C SER A 303 -8.44 0.34 -12.13
N ARG A 304 -9.76 0.53 -12.22
CA ARG A 304 -10.63 -0.19 -13.17
C ARG A 304 -11.52 0.76 -13.97
N PRO A 305 -10.94 1.50 -14.93
CA PRO A 305 -11.71 2.28 -15.87
C PRO A 305 -12.45 1.39 -16.86
N SER A 306 -13.55 1.91 -17.39
CA SER A 306 -14.36 1.28 -18.42
C SER A 306 -14.78 2.32 -19.45
N ILE A 307 -14.85 1.89 -20.71
CA ILE A 307 -15.48 2.68 -21.77
C ILE A 307 -16.85 2.07 -22.03
N MET A 308 -17.86 2.92 -22.03
CA MET A 308 -19.23 2.58 -22.32
C MET A 308 -19.68 3.31 -23.58
N GLN A 309 -20.59 2.68 -24.29
CA GLN A 309 -21.24 3.24 -25.47
C GLN A 309 -22.73 3.33 -25.20
N LEU A 310 -23.30 4.50 -25.47
CA LEU A 310 -24.73 4.73 -25.46
C LEU A 310 -25.19 4.97 -26.90
N PRO A 311 -25.86 3.98 -27.52
CA PRO A 311 -26.23 4.11 -28.92
C PRO A 311 -27.28 5.18 -29.20
N THR A 312 -27.07 5.91 -30.28
CA THR A 312 -28.01 6.90 -30.83
C THR A 312 -28.73 6.28 -32.02
N ALA A 313 -30.04 6.48 -32.15
CA ALA A 313 -30.77 5.93 -33.30
C ALA A 313 -30.33 6.63 -34.60
N HIS A 314 -29.71 5.90 -35.54
CA HIS A 314 -29.37 6.41 -36.87
C HIS A 314 -29.63 5.38 -38.00
N PRO A 315 -29.75 5.81 -39.27
CA PRO A 315 -30.25 4.97 -40.36
C PRO A 315 -29.18 4.11 -41.06
N PHE A 316 -27.89 4.42 -40.91
CA PHE A 316 -26.79 3.77 -41.64
C PHE A 316 -25.53 3.59 -40.77
N LEU A 317 -24.95 2.38 -40.86
CA LEU A 317 -23.57 1.96 -40.54
C LEU A 317 -23.10 1.95 -39.07
N THR A 318 -22.96 0.74 -38.56
CA THR A 318 -21.97 0.24 -37.59
C THR A 318 -21.77 1.00 -36.27
N ASP A 319 -22.31 0.43 -35.20
CA ASP A 319 -22.12 0.80 -33.79
C ASP A 319 -20.70 0.46 -33.24
N ASN A 320 -19.69 0.41 -34.11
CA ASN A 320 -18.32 0.14 -33.72
C ASN A 320 -17.44 1.34 -34.04
N PHE A 321 -16.47 1.59 -33.17
CA PHE A 321 -15.45 2.62 -33.32
C PHE A 321 -14.07 2.02 -33.01
N GLN A 322 -12.99 2.64 -33.47
CA GLN A 322 -11.65 2.13 -33.23
C GLN A 322 -10.82 3.09 -32.40
N VAL A 323 -10.40 2.63 -31.22
CA VAL A 323 -9.55 3.40 -30.32
C VAL A 323 -8.09 3.11 -30.62
N HIS A 324 -7.33 4.15 -30.94
CA HIS A 324 -5.88 4.09 -31.10
C HIS A 324 -5.20 4.01 -29.73
N SER A 325 -5.56 4.92 -28.82
CA SER A 325 -4.90 5.01 -27.51
C SER A 325 -5.80 5.57 -26.42
N ILE A 326 -5.48 5.15 -25.19
CA ILE A 326 -6.03 5.70 -23.94
C ILE A 326 -4.85 5.97 -23.01
N VAL A 327 -4.70 7.21 -22.57
CA VAL A 327 -3.66 7.64 -21.63
C VAL A 327 -4.33 8.31 -20.44
N PHE A 328 -3.89 7.98 -19.24
CA PHE A 328 -4.40 8.57 -18.01
C PHE A 328 -3.32 9.41 -17.32
N GLU A 329 -3.69 10.60 -16.84
CA GLU A 329 -2.85 11.43 -15.98
C GLU A 329 -3.62 11.79 -14.72
N ALA A 330 -3.03 11.58 -13.55
CA ALA A 330 -3.66 11.85 -12.27
C ALA A 330 -2.86 12.88 -11.47
N VAL A 331 -3.55 13.81 -10.84
CA VAL A 331 -2.97 14.80 -9.92
C VAL A 331 -3.16 14.29 -8.49
N LEU A 332 -2.08 14.20 -7.73
CA LEU A 332 -2.11 13.70 -6.36
C LEU A 332 -2.56 14.81 -5.38
N THR A 333 -3.50 14.49 -4.50
CA THR A 333 -4.05 15.46 -3.54
C THR A 333 -2.98 16.05 -2.64
N GLY A 334 -3.00 17.38 -2.45
CA GLY A 334 -2.08 18.08 -1.56
C GLY A 334 -0.66 18.23 -2.10
N THR A 335 -0.44 17.92 -3.39
CA THR A 335 0.84 18.07 -4.07
C THR A 335 0.64 18.61 -5.47
N ASP A 336 1.69 19.15 -6.08
CA ASP A 336 1.73 19.43 -7.53
C ASP A 336 2.21 18.22 -8.35
N THR A 337 2.23 17.02 -7.76
CA THR A 337 2.74 15.82 -8.44
C THR A 337 1.67 15.28 -9.40
N THR A 338 2.04 15.21 -10.69
CA THR A 338 1.27 14.49 -11.70
C THR A 338 1.90 13.14 -11.98
N ILE A 339 1.07 12.11 -12.07
CA ILE A 339 1.47 10.76 -12.47
C ILE A 339 0.74 10.35 -13.74
N ARG A 340 1.37 9.53 -14.58
CA ARG A 340 0.84 9.10 -15.87
C ARG A 340 0.85 7.59 -15.98
N ASN A 341 -0.22 7.05 -16.56
CA ASN A 341 -0.34 5.67 -16.97
C ASN A 341 -0.54 5.61 -18.49
N SER A 342 0.47 5.08 -19.18
CA SER A 342 0.50 4.95 -20.64
C SER A 342 0.33 3.50 -21.10
N LYS A 343 -0.18 2.61 -20.25
CA LYS A 343 -0.35 1.18 -20.56
C LYS A 343 -1.16 0.92 -21.84
N TYR A 344 -2.12 1.79 -22.13
CA TYR A 344 -3.00 1.70 -23.29
C TYR A 344 -2.68 2.75 -24.37
N ALA A 345 -1.44 3.27 -24.41
CA ALA A 345 -1.01 4.25 -25.40
C ALA A 345 -0.91 3.71 -26.84
N ALA A 346 -1.01 2.39 -27.03
CA ALA A 346 -1.06 1.72 -28.32
C ALA A 346 -2.09 0.57 -28.24
N LEU A 347 -3.36 0.93 -28.06
CA LEU A 347 -4.46 -0.02 -27.87
C LEU A 347 -4.95 -0.62 -29.20
N ASP A 348 -5.06 0.22 -30.25
CA ASP A 348 -5.47 -0.14 -31.62
C ASP A 348 -6.60 -1.17 -31.71
N LYS A 349 -7.72 -0.89 -31.05
CA LYS A 349 -8.80 -1.86 -30.84
C LYS A 349 -10.15 -1.35 -31.32
N TRP A 350 -10.85 -2.18 -32.11
CA TRP A 350 -12.27 -2.00 -32.40
C TRP A 350 -13.10 -2.32 -31.17
N LEU A 351 -13.90 -1.34 -30.75
CA LEU A 351 -14.87 -1.41 -29.67
C LEU A 351 -16.25 -1.16 -30.26
N GLY A 352 -17.29 -1.60 -29.56
CA GLY A 352 -18.65 -1.36 -30.01
C GLY A 352 -19.67 -2.29 -29.38
N THR A 353 -20.95 -2.02 -29.61
CA THR A 353 -22.06 -2.86 -29.16
C THR A 353 -23.24 -2.71 -30.10
N THR A 354 -23.96 -3.80 -30.38
CA THR A 354 -25.22 -3.74 -31.15
C THR A 354 -26.45 -3.63 -30.25
N ARG A 355 -26.25 -3.48 -28.93
CA ARG A 355 -27.35 -3.38 -27.97
C ARG A 355 -27.88 -1.95 -27.98
N PRO A 356 -29.20 -1.71 -28.02
CA PRO A 356 -29.77 -0.36 -28.07
C PRO A 356 -29.70 0.38 -26.72
N THR A 357 -28.91 -0.11 -25.78
CA THR A 357 -28.82 0.39 -24.41
C THR A 357 -27.36 0.57 -24.04
N LEU A 358 -27.10 1.47 -23.09
CA LEU A 358 -25.77 1.66 -22.49
C LEU A 358 -25.08 0.31 -22.23
N SER A 359 -23.92 0.11 -22.83
CA SER A 359 -23.15 -1.12 -22.68
C SER A 359 -21.68 -0.80 -22.45
N THR A 360 -21.03 -1.56 -21.57
CA THR A 360 -19.58 -1.56 -21.45
C THR A 360 -18.96 -2.25 -22.66
N VAL A 361 -18.12 -1.53 -23.39
CA VAL A 361 -17.43 -2.02 -24.60
C VAL A 361 -15.93 -2.26 -24.38
N TRP A 362 -15.37 -1.72 -23.30
CA TRP A 362 -14.01 -1.97 -22.87
C TRP A 362 -13.85 -1.85 -21.35
N ASN A 363 -12.97 -2.69 -20.80
CA ASN A 363 -12.53 -2.62 -19.41
C ASN A 363 -11.00 -2.61 -19.36
N GLY A 364 -10.44 -1.70 -18.56
CA GLY A 364 -9.02 -1.58 -18.31
C GLY A 364 -8.64 -2.01 -16.90
N ILE A 365 -7.35 -2.25 -16.70
CA ILE A 365 -6.71 -2.42 -15.39
C ILE A 365 -5.49 -1.51 -15.36
N LEU A 366 -5.60 -0.43 -14.60
CA LEU A 366 -4.50 0.48 -14.28
C LEU A 366 -3.80 -0.08 -13.04
N ASP A 367 -2.79 -0.94 -13.24
CA ASP A 367 -1.99 -1.45 -12.13
C ASP A 367 -1.28 -0.26 -11.47
N PRO A 368 -1.31 -0.09 -10.14
CA PRO A 368 -0.62 1.00 -9.46
C PRO A 368 0.88 1.09 -9.78
N GLN A 369 1.51 0.00 -10.24
CA GLN A 369 2.91 -0.01 -10.70
C GLN A 369 3.14 0.60 -12.08
N ASP A 370 2.10 0.67 -12.92
CA ASP A 370 2.19 1.20 -14.28
C ASP A 370 2.18 2.74 -14.31
N TRP A 371 2.03 3.38 -13.14
CA TRP A 371 2.04 4.83 -12.97
C TRP A 371 3.46 5.36 -12.75
N VAL A 372 3.82 6.38 -13.53
CA VAL A 372 5.12 7.07 -13.43
C VAL A 372 4.90 8.56 -13.14
N LYS A 373 5.80 9.19 -12.38
CA LYS A 373 5.80 10.65 -12.22
C LYS A 373 6.15 11.31 -13.56
N VAL A 374 5.47 12.40 -13.90
CA VAL A 374 5.69 13.20 -15.12
C VAL A 374 6.54 14.43 -14.82
#